data_AF-A0A7S2MR62-F1
#
_entry.id   AF-A0A7S2MR62-F1
#
_cell.length_a   1.000
_cell.length_b   1.000
_cell.length_c   1.000
_cell.angle_alpha   90.00
_cell.angle_beta   90.00
_cell.angle_gamma   90.00
#
_symmetry.space_group_name_H-M   'P 1'
#
loop_
_entity.id
_entity.type
_entity.pdbx_description
1 polymer ?
#
loop_
_entity_poly.entity_id
_entity_poly.type
_entity_poly.pdbx_seq_one_letter_code
_entity_poly.pdbx_strand_id
1 'polypeptide(L)'
;ARGSQRTPRLPLDHQKSVGVLTVEQLGKYSCSNERMLVSIYGDIYDVSSRPDLYGYGPKSAHSGRDITWGVVTGEETVENCNRFYDIFKLDQDHLGRYLQIVCHRMVAFESEFGEPVGRLEPFVNEWDLPPAPKEEIEECKQQ
;
A
#
# COMPACT_ATOMS: atom_id res chain seq x y z
N ALA A 1 -17.40 4.78 30.79
CA ALA A 1 -18.41 4.53 29.74
C ALA A 1 -17.68 3.93 28.54
N ARG A 2 -17.92 2.66 28.21
CA ARG A 2 -17.33 2.05 27.01
C ARG A 2 -18.12 2.58 25.83
N GLY A 3 -17.51 3.46 25.04
CA GLY A 3 -18.12 3.98 23.82
C GLY A 3 -18.51 2.82 22.93
N SER A 4 -19.79 2.72 22.60
CA SER A 4 -20.29 1.78 21.60
C SER A 4 -19.68 2.18 20.26
N GLN A 5 -18.57 1.55 19.87
CA GLN A 5 -18.02 1.70 18.53
C GLN A 5 -19.06 1.09 17.58
N ARG A 6 -19.84 1.96 16.93
CA ARG A 6 -20.66 1.56 15.79
C ARG A 6 -19.71 1.02 14.74
N THR A 7 -19.88 -0.25 14.38
CA THR A 7 -19.22 -0.85 13.22
C THR A 7 -19.49 0.03 12.01
N PRO A 8 -18.45 0.45 11.27
CA PRO A 8 -18.66 1.26 10.07
C PRO A 8 -19.49 0.47 9.07
N ARG A 9 -20.40 1.17 8.39
CA ARG A 9 -21.17 0.57 7.29
C ARG A 9 -20.23 0.39 6.11
N LEU A 10 -20.02 -0.86 5.72
CA LEU A 10 -19.15 -1.21 4.59
C LEU A 10 -19.85 -0.93 3.24
N PRO A 11 -19.08 -0.59 2.19
CA PRO A 11 -19.58 -0.49 0.81
C PRO A 11 -20.23 -1.79 0.32
N LEU A 12 -21.18 -1.69 -0.62
CA LEU A 12 -21.88 -2.85 -1.19
C LEU A 12 -20.97 -3.79 -2.01
N ASP A 13 -19.85 -3.27 -2.47
CA ASP A 13 -18.82 -3.97 -3.23
C ASP A 13 -17.54 -4.22 -2.42
N HIS A 14 -17.61 -4.08 -1.08
CA HIS A 14 -16.50 -4.43 -0.19
C HIS A 14 -16.01 -5.86 -0.49
N GLN A 15 -14.67 -6.02 -0.58
CA GLN A 15 -13.98 -7.28 -0.90
C GLN A 15 -14.26 -7.85 -2.31
N LYS A 16 -15.03 -7.17 -3.17
CA LYS A 16 -15.22 -7.64 -4.55
C LYS A 16 -13.96 -7.38 -5.37
N SER A 17 -13.60 -8.33 -6.23
CA SER A 17 -12.43 -8.13 -7.07
C SER A 17 -12.55 -6.89 -7.97
N VAL A 18 -11.45 -6.17 -8.12
CA VAL A 18 -11.28 -5.02 -9.01
C VAL A 18 -10.40 -5.34 -10.23
N GLY A 19 -9.88 -6.57 -10.32
CA GLY A 19 -8.97 -6.99 -11.39
C GLY A 19 -7.62 -6.27 -11.34
N VAL A 20 -7.10 -5.93 -12.52
CA VAL A 20 -5.88 -5.12 -12.66
C VAL A 20 -6.27 -3.65 -12.79
N LEU A 21 -5.67 -2.79 -11.96
CA LEU A 21 -5.89 -1.34 -12.01
C LEU A 21 -4.62 -0.61 -12.45
N THR A 22 -4.78 0.48 -13.21
CA THR A 22 -3.73 1.49 -13.37
C THR A 22 -3.63 2.36 -12.10
N VAL A 23 -2.56 3.15 -11.98
CA VAL A 23 -2.37 4.08 -10.85
C VAL A 23 -3.52 5.11 -10.78
N GLU A 24 -3.96 5.63 -11.93
CA GLU A 24 -5.06 6.58 -12.02
C GLU A 24 -6.40 5.97 -11.64
N GLN A 25 -6.60 4.68 -11.94
CA GLN A 25 -7.80 3.95 -11.54
C GLN A 25 -7.81 3.68 -10.03
N LEU A 26 -6.67 3.27 -9.45
CA LEU A 26 -6.51 3.12 -8.01
C LEU A 26 -6.78 4.44 -7.28
N GLY A 27 -6.30 5.57 -7.83
CA GLY A 27 -6.51 6.92 -7.29
C GLY A 27 -7.97 7.35 -7.09
N LYS A 28 -8.93 6.67 -7.73
CA LYS A 28 -10.37 6.92 -7.52
C LYS A 28 -10.90 6.37 -6.20
N TYR A 29 -10.18 5.44 -5.57
CA TYR A 29 -10.52 4.81 -4.30
C TYR A 29 -9.80 5.50 -3.12
N SER A 30 -9.82 6.83 -3.14
CA SER A 30 -9.15 7.69 -2.15
C SER A 30 -9.93 7.77 -0.83
N CYS A 31 -9.40 8.53 0.13
CA CYS A 31 -10.01 8.73 1.45
C CYS A 31 -11.42 9.36 1.44
N SER A 32 -11.82 9.99 0.33
CA SER A 32 -13.16 10.55 0.16
C SER A 32 -14.15 9.58 -0.50
N ASN A 33 -13.69 8.39 -0.92
CA ASN A 33 -14.54 7.35 -1.48
C ASN A 33 -15.13 6.49 -0.34
N GLU A 34 -16.35 5.97 -0.52
CA GLU A 34 -16.92 4.98 0.41
C GLU A 34 -16.07 3.72 0.45
N ARG A 35 -15.57 3.29 -0.73
CA ARG A 35 -14.64 2.18 -0.88
C ARG A 35 -13.22 2.71 -1.05
N MET A 36 -12.38 2.42 -0.06
CA MET A 36 -10.99 2.84 -0.02
C MET A 36 -10.10 1.64 -0.32
N LEU A 37 -9.15 1.82 -1.24
CA LEU A 37 -8.20 0.77 -1.63
C LEU A 37 -6.77 1.26 -1.41
N VAL A 38 -5.86 0.35 -1.07
CA VAL A 38 -4.43 0.62 -0.93
C VAL A 38 -3.67 -0.50 -1.61
N SER A 39 -2.61 -0.16 -2.33
CA SER A 39 -1.68 -1.14 -2.91
C SER A 39 -0.44 -1.28 -2.06
N ILE A 40 -0.02 -2.52 -1.81
CA ILE A 40 1.30 -2.85 -1.29
C ILE A 40 1.93 -3.96 -2.10
N TYR A 41 3.12 -3.66 -2.62
CA TYR A 41 3.88 -4.51 -3.51
C TYR A 41 3.04 -5.02 -4.69
N GLY A 42 2.19 -4.13 -5.21
CA GLY A 42 1.25 -4.39 -6.28
C GLY A 42 -0.06 -5.06 -5.87
N ASP A 43 -0.18 -5.65 -4.69
CA ASP A 43 -1.43 -6.24 -4.24
C ASP A 43 -2.37 -5.17 -3.67
N ILE A 44 -3.61 -5.15 -4.16
CA ILE A 44 -4.60 -4.15 -3.80
C ILE A 44 -5.52 -4.71 -2.72
N TYR A 45 -5.59 -4.04 -1.58
CA TYR A 45 -6.42 -4.41 -0.42
C TYR A 45 -7.55 -3.42 -0.23
N ASP A 46 -8.70 -3.93 0.22
CA ASP A 46 -9.88 -3.12 0.56
C ASP A 46 -9.84 -2.71 2.05
N VAL A 47 -9.45 -1.45 2.29
CA VAL A 47 -9.25 -0.90 3.63
C VAL A 47 -10.50 -0.21 4.18
N SER A 48 -11.66 -0.43 3.55
CA SER A 48 -12.93 0.25 3.89
C SER A 48 -13.48 -0.10 5.27
N SER A 49 -12.95 -1.16 5.91
CA SER A 49 -13.25 -1.53 7.30
C SER A 49 -12.61 -0.59 8.33
N ARG A 50 -11.63 0.22 7.93
CA ARG A 50 -10.88 1.16 8.78
C ARG A 50 -10.99 2.62 8.30
N PRO A 51 -12.21 3.18 8.18
CA PRO A 51 -12.38 4.58 7.79
C PRO A 51 -11.77 5.55 8.82
N ASP A 52 -11.58 5.12 10.07
CA ASP A 52 -10.86 5.84 11.11
C ASP A 52 -9.38 6.07 10.77
N LEU A 53 -8.78 5.19 9.97
CA LEU A 53 -7.40 5.31 9.51
C LEU A 53 -7.31 5.87 8.09
N TYR A 54 -8.03 5.25 7.15
CA TYR A 54 -7.86 5.43 5.71
C TYR A 54 -8.86 6.41 5.08
N GLY A 55 -9.93 6.77 5.81
CA GLY A 55 -10.79 7.90 5.46
C GLY A 55 -10.09 9.21 5.74
N TYR A 56 -10.73 10.20 6.37
CA TYR A 56 -10.04 11.42 6.84
C TYR A 56 -9.20 11.21 8.12
N GLY A 57 -8.59 10.03 8.23
CA GLY A 57 -7.76 9.61 9.36
C GLY A 57 -6.25 9.83 9.13
N PRO A 58 -5.41 9.32 10.04
CA PRO A 58 -3.95 9.49 9.97
C PRO A 58 -3.30 8.84 8.74
N LYS A 59 -3.95 7.86 8.10
CA LYS A 59 -3.48 7.19 6.87
C LYS A 59 -4.29 7.59 5.63
N SER A 60 -5.02 8.71 5.70
CA SER A 60 -5.82 9.25 4.60
C SER A 60 -5.06 9.38 3.28
N ALA A 61 -3.79 9.77 3.36
CA ALA A 61 -2.89 9.93 2.23
C ALA A 61 -2.62 8.63 1.45
N HIS A 62 -2.77 7.47 2.08
CA HIS A 62 -2.42 6.17 1.49
C HIS A 62 -3.56 5.63 0.61
N SER A 63 -4.81 6.01 0.91
CA SER A 63 -5.98 5.58 0.17
C SER A 63 -5.91 6.05 -1.28
N GLY A 64 -6.09 5.10 -2.20
CA GLY A 64 -5.97 5.28 -3.63
C GLY A 64 -4.52 5.31 -4.13
N ARG A 65 -3.56 4.78 -3.36
CA ARG A 65 -2.14 4.78 -3.74
C ARG A 65 -1.46 3.44 -3.47
N ASP A 66 -0.33 3.25 -4.13
CA ASP A 66 0.67 2.28 -3.72
C ASP A 66 1.60 2.89 -2.66
N ILE A 67 1.84 2.15 -1.58
CA ILE A 67 2.67 2.59 -0.45
C ILE A 67 3.96 1.80 -0.31
N THR A 68 4.30 0.96 -1.28
CA THR A 68 5.41 0.00 -1.18
C THR A 68 6.71 0.68 -0.78
N TRP A 69 7.06 1.75 -1.48
CA TRP A 69 8.34 2.44 -1.25
C TRP A 69 8.42 3.05 0.14
N GLY A 70 7.41 3.83 0.55
CA GLY A 70 7.37 4.40 1.90
C GLY A 70 7.39 3.34 3.01
N VAL A 71 6.79 2.16 2.77
CA VAL A 71 6.85 1.04 3.71
C VAL A 71 8.28 0.47 3.82
N VAL A 72 8.99 0.25 2.71
CA VAL A 72 10.33 -0.38 2.75
C VAL A 72 11.42 0.58 3.22
N THR A 73 11.25 1.88 3.00
CA THR A 73 12.16 2.92 3.52
C THR A 73 11.85 3.30 4.96
N GLY A 74 10.64 3.00 5.47
CA GLY A 74 10.17 3.45 6.77
C GLY A 74 9.65 4.89 6.77
N GLU A 75 9.58 5.52 5.60
CA GLU A 75 9.10 6.89 5.41
C GLU A 75 7.76 6.88 4.66
N GLU A 76 6.67 6.59 5.37
CA GLU A 76 5.29 6.58 4.85
C GLU A 76 4.76 8.02 4.61
N THR A 77 5.42 8.79 3.75
CA THR A 77 5.03 10.13 3.30
C THR A 77 4.24 10.09 1.99
N VAL A 78 3.55 11.17 1.66
CA VAL A 78 2.76 11.29 0.41
C VAL A 78 3.68 11.21 -0.82
N GLU A 79 4.89 11.76 -0.69
CA GLU A 79 5.94 11.83 -1.70
C GLU A 79 6.53 10.45 -2.01
N ASN A 80 6.53 9.55 -1.03
CA ASN A 80 6.97 8.16 -1.19
C ASN A 80 5.87 7.20 -1.66
N CYS A 81 4.65 7.70 -1.86
CA CYS A 81 3.59 6.91 -2.49
C CYS A 81 3.76 6.87 -4.02
N ASN A 82 3.33 5.79 -4.65
CA ASN A 82 3.40 5.58 -6.10
C ASN A 82 4.83 5.70 -6.67
N ARG A 83 5.84 5.35 -5.87
CA ARG A 83 7.22 5.14 -6.31
C ARG A 83 7.42 3.65 -6.61
N PHE A 84 7.61 3.35 -7.89
CA PHE A 84 7.67 1.98 -8.39
C PHE A 84 9.10 1.61 -8.74
N TYR A 85 9.71 0.78 -7.90
CA TYR A 85 11.07 0.29 -8.09
C TYR A 85 11.11 -1.23 -8.00
N ASP A 86 11.99 -1.83 -8.80
CA ASP A 86 12.31 -3.25 -8.71
C ASP A 86 13.31 -3.45 -7.56
N ILE A 87 12.84 -4.02 -6.45
CA ILE A 87 13.69 -4.27 -5.28
C ILE A 87 14.75 -5.35 -5.55
N PHE A 88 14.56 -6.21 -6.54
CA PHE A 88 15.55 -7.21 -6.93
C PHE A 88 16.74 -6.64 -7.68
N LYS A 89 16.67 -5.37 -8.10
CA LYS A 89 17.80 -4.62 -8.69
C LYS A 89 18.67 -3.90 -7.65
N LEU A 90 18.35 -4.04 -6.35
CA LEU A 90 19.14 -3.51 -5.25
C LEU A 90 20.34 -4.41 -4.92
N ASP A 91 21.29 -3.90 -4.14
CA ASP A 91 22.32 -4.77 -3.55
C ASP A 91 21.72 -5.74 -2.52
N GLN A 92 22.50 -6.76 -2.16
CA GLN A 92 22.03 -7.87 -1.33
C GLN A 92 21.55 -7.44 0.06
N ASP A 93 22.17 -6.42 0.65
CA ASP A 93 21.83 -5.95 1.99
C ASP A 93 20.47 -5.22 1.98
N HIS A 94 20.21 -4.44 0.93
CA HIS A 94 18.94 -3.75 0.73
C HIS A 94 17.82 -4.70 0.30
N LEU A 95 18.10 -5.60 -0.65
CA LEU A 95 17.14 -6.60 -1.11
C LEU A 95 16.63 -7.45 0.07
N GLY A 96 17.52 -8.02 0.87
CA GLY A 96 17.13 -8.87 1.99
C GLY A 96 16.22 -8.16 2.99
N ARG A 97 16.57 -6.92 3.34
CA ARG A 97 15.79 -6.09 4.28
C ARG A 97 14.43 -5.70 3.73
N TYR A 98 14.38 -5.19 2.50
CA TYR A 98 13.14 -4.71 1.90
C TYR A 98 12.18 -5.85 1.61
N LEU A 99 12.69 -7.00 1.14
CA LEU A 99 11.87 -8.19 0.95
C LEU A 99 11.25 -8.65 2.27
N GLN A 100 12.02 -8.66 3.37
CA GLN A 100 11.48 -9.01 4.69
C GLN A 100 10.36 -8.05 5.12
N ILE A 101 10.54 -6.74 4.91
CA ILE A 101 9.52 -5.72 5.23
C ILE A 101 8.27 -5.92 4.38
N VAL A 102 8.41 -6.11 3.07
CA VAL A 102 7.30 -6.38 2.14
C VAL A 102 6.53 -7.60 2.59
N CYS A 103 7.19 -8.74 2.78
CA CYS A 103 6.52 -9.98 3.20
C CYS A 103 5.78 -9.80 4.54
N HIS A 104 6.41 -9.17 5.52
CA HIS A 104 5.77 -8.90 6.80
C HIS A 104 4.51 -8.03 6.63
N ARG A 105 4.60 -6.99 5.81
CA ARG A 105 3.51 -6.04 5.63
C ARG A 105 2.37 -6.64 4.81
N MET A 106 2.64 -7.45 3.79
CA MET A 106 1.61 -8.19 3.05
C MET A 106 0.82 -9.11 3.97
N VAL A 107 1.49 -9.92 4.79
CA VAL A 107 0.84 -10.80 5.78
C VAL A 107 0.00 -10.00 6.78
N ALA A 108 0.50 -8.84 7.25
CA ALA A 108 -0.25 -7.98 8.15
C ALA A 108 -1.51 -7.40 7.49
N PHE A 109 -1.43 -6.99 6.22
CA PHE A 109 -2.58 -6.50 5.47
C PHE A 109 -3.60 -7.61 5.22
N GLU A 110 -3.17 -8.80 4.82
CA GLU A 110 -4.06 -9.95 4.61
C GLU A 110 -4.77 -10.35 5.91
N SER A 111 -4.05 -10.34 7.03
CA SER A 111 -4.66 -10.62 8.34
C SER A 111 -5.67 -9.56 8.80
N GLU A 112 -5.50 -8.29 8.40
CA GLU A 112 -6.37 -7.19 8.83
C GLU A 112 -7.55 -6.96 7.87
N PHE A 113 -7.31 -7.10 6.56
CA PHE A 113 -8.23 -6.71 5.49
C PHE A 113 -8.69 -7.88 4.63
N GLY A 114 -8.13 -9.08 4.79
CA GLY A 114 -8.42 -10.23 3.93
C GLY A 114 -7.56 -10.24 2.65
N GLU A 115 -7.88 -11.20 1.78
CA GLU A 115 -7.17 -11.43 0.51
C GLU A 115 -7.12 -10.17 -0.39
N PRO A 116 -6.06 -10.01 -1.20
CA PRO A 116 -6.02 -8.97 -2.22
C PRO A 116 -7.25 -9.01 -3.14
N VAL A 117 -7.87 -7.85 -3.37
CA VAL A 117 -9.00 -7.70 -4.28
C VAL A 117 -8.56 -7.41 -5.72
N GLY A 118 -7.28 -7.17 -5.96
CA GLY A 118 -6.76 -6.89 -7.30
C GLY A 118 -5.25 -6.72 -7.32
N ARG A 119 -4.73 -6.35 -8.50
CA ARG A 119 -3.31 -6.11 -8.75
C ARG A 119 -3.10 -4.73 -9.39
N LEU A 120 -2.03 -4.05 -9.04
CA LEU A 120 -1.62 -2.79 -9.64
C LEU A 120 -0.76 -3.07 -10.88
N GLU A 121 -1.12 -2.46 -12.00
CA GLU A 121 -0.55 -2.69 -13.33
C GLU A 121 1.00 -2.61 -13.37
N PRO A 122 1.67 -1.58 -12.80
CA PRO A 122 3.13 -1.52 -12.70
C PRO A 122 3.82 -2.80 -12.18
N PHE A 123 3.15 -3.56 -11.32
CA PHE A 123 3.69 -4.76 -10.70
C PHE A 123 3.25 -6.06 -11.40
N VAL A 124 2.54 -5.99 -12.52
CA VAL A 124 2.26 -7.15 -13.38
C VAL A 124 3.53 -7.59 -14.11
N ASN A 125 4.36 -6.63 -14.53
CA ASN A 125 5.67 -6.86 -15.14
C ASN A 125 6.76 -6.18 -14.29
N GLU A 126 6.89 -6.60 -13.03
CA GLU A 126 7.81 -5.97 -12.05
C GLU A 126 9.25 -5.84 -12.57
N TRP A 127 9.72 -6.81 -13.37
CA TRP A 127 11.05 -6.81 -13.98
C TRP A 127 11.32 -5.61 -14.90
N ASP A 128 10.27 -4.92 -15.39
CA ASP A 128 10.40 -3.71 -16.20
C ASP A 128 10.59 -2.44 -15.34
N LEU A 129 10.35 -2.50 -14.02
CA LEU A 129 10.51 -1.35 -13.13
C LEU A 129 11.99 -0.95 -13.00
N PRO A 130 12.30 0.35 -12.89
CA PRO A 130 13.67 0.80 -12.72
C PRO A 130 14.23 0.38 -11.34
N PRO A 131 15.56 0.31 -11.17
CA PRO A 131 16.16 0.27 -9.84
C PRO A 131 15.81 1.56 -9.07
N ALA A 132 15.75 1.48 -7.74
CA ALA A 132 15.59 2.68 -6.93
C ALA A 132 16.84 3.58 -7.04
N PRO A 133 16.69 4.93 -7.09
CA PRO A 133 17.81 5.86 -7.05
C PRO A 133 18.65 5.67 -5.79
N LYS A 134 19.98 5.78 -5.91
CA LYS A 134 20.91 5.54 -4.78
C LYS A 134 20.67 6.51 -3.63
N GLU A 135 20.31 7.74 -3.97
CA GLU A 135 20.04 8.83 -3.03
C GLU A 135 18.84 8.48 -2.12
N GLU A 136 17.87 7.72 -2.62
CA GLU A 136 16.69 7.30 -1.86
C GLU A 136 16.94 6.04 -1.01
N ILE A 137 18.07 5.35 -1.23
CA ILE A 137 18.44 4.12 -0.52
C ILE A 137 19.31 4.46 0.72
N GLU A 138 20.16 5.49 0.65
CA GLU A 138 21.17 5.81 1.69
C GLU A 138 20.62 6.47 2.97
N GLU A 139 19.33 6.80 3.05
CA GLU A 139 18.77 7.60 4.17
C GLU A 139 18.41 6.82 5.44
N CYS A 140 18.67 5.51 5.52
CA CYS A 140 18.62 4.76 6.79
C CYS A 140 19.83 5.03 7.70
N LYS A 141 20.13 6.29 8.01
CA LYS A 141 20.97 6.62 9.18
C LYS A 141 20.07 6.56 10.41
N GLN A 142 20.06 5.41 11.07
CA GLN A 142 19.47 5.22 12.40
C GLN A 142 19.86 6.40 13.30
N GLN A 143 18.87 7.18 13.73
CA GLN A 143 18.98 8.05 14.91
C GLN A 143 18.56 7.27 16.16
#